data_AF-A0A1Q6KID0-F1
#
_entry.id   AF-A0A1Q6KID0-F1
#
_cell.length_a   1.000
_cell.length_b   1.000
_cell.length_c   1.000
_cell.angle_alpha   90.00
_cell.angle_beta   90.00
_cell.angle_gamma   90.00
#
_symmetry.space_group_name_H-M   'P 1'
#
loop_
_entity.id
_entity.type
_entity.pdbx_description
1 polymer ?
#
loop_
_entity_poly.entity_id
_entity_poly.type
_entity_poly.pdbx_seq_one_letter_code
_entity_poly.pdbx_strand_id
1 'polypeptide(L)'
;MGIAIQEFKIAMENLGAKRLLDREIRFNLLVPCYEVNGVLLIHSGTDFVIHKCTPFSMKVMKLAKFKLGKRQNDIINLDEIRSLYGLLLFSLLLENKFNENTLRKIFNETYKKVLKNSAHSDLKLPQYMHSSIQRADMLHNLIKNFDNAINPFTEDFSKIKDPYCCLNDVSFEFISNSNTYELPNTGFAISNSEATTEFIFSPNSLLYYAEYLNDESKSSYTGYTSVRHYYTSYSSLNGLDEIISINICNFNSGEKSLNISLNSGLAWATSKSYDINPVTDTQIDYMIDNLAISIARIKKAITNKVIF
;
A
#
# COMPACT_ATOMS: atom_id res chain seq x y z
N MET A 1 -11.25 0.66 -1.02
CA MET A 1 -10.38 1.86 -1.01
C MET A 1 -11.06 2.93 -0.20
N GLY A 2 -10.34 3.46 0.78
CA GLY A 2 -10.74 4.63 1.53
C GLY A 2 -9.86 5.83 1.19
N ILE A 3 -10.01 6.90 1.96
CA ILE A 3 -9.14 8.07 1.94
C ILE A 3 -8.41 8.07 3.27
N ALA A 4 -7.08 7.97 3.26
CA ALA A 4 -6.27 8.12 4.46
C ALA A 4 -6.15 9.60 4.87
N ILE A 5 -5.84 9.85 6.14
CA ILE A 5 -5.64 11.21 6.68
C ILE A 5 -4.65 12.02 5.85
N GLN A 6 -3.53 11.39 5.47
CA GLN A 6 -2.47 12.06 4.72
C GLN A 6 -2.88 12.33 3.26
N GLU A 7 -3.59 11.40 2.64
CA GLU A 7 -4.17 11.62 1.30
C GLU A 7 -5.13 12.81 1.32
N PHE A 8 -6.01 12.87 2.33
CA PHE A 8 -6.94 13.97 2.50
C PHE A 8 -6.23 15.32 2.67
N LYS A 9 -5.21 15.39 3.54
CA LYS A 9 -4.43 16.63 3.75
C LYS A 9 -3.78 17.10 2.45
N ILE A 10 -3.03 16.23 1.77
CA ILE A 10 -2.32 16.56 0.52
C ILE A 10 -3.30 16.96 -0.59
N ALA A 11 -4.43 16.25 -0.71
CA ALA A 11 -5.47 16.55 -1.68
C ALA A 11 -6.06 17.94 -1.48
N MET A 12 -6.39 18.28 -0.24
CA MET A 12 -6.96 19.58 0.12
C MET A 12 -5.95 20.72 -0.08
N GLU A 13 -4.68 20.49 0.25
CA GLU A 13 -3.60 21.45 -0.01
C GLU A 13 -3.40 21.69 -1.51
N ASN A 14 -3.43 20.63 -2.32
CA ASN A 14 -3.34 20.75 -3.79
C ASN A 14 -4.52 21.49 -4.41
N LEU A 15 -5.71 21.37 -3.82
CA LEU A 15 -6.89 22.14 -4.20
C LEU A 15 -6.81 23.61 -3.75
N GLY A 16 -5.87 23.97 -2.87
CA GLY A 16 -5.84 25.29 -2.23
C GLY A 16 -7.01 25.49 -1.25
N ALA A 17 -7.56 24.41 -0.71
CA ALA A 17 -8.65 24.47 0.26
C ALA A 17 -8.19 25.15 1.55
N LYS A 18 -9.10 25.86 2.21
CA LYS A 18 -8.80 26.59 3.45
C LYS A 18 -8.68 25.60 4.61
N ARG A 19 -7.48 25.48 5.18
CA ARG A 19 -7.26 24.68 6.39
C ARG A 19 -7.98 25.31 7.59
N LEU A 20 -8.68 24.48 8.36
CA LEU A 20 -9.27 24.85 9.64
C LEU A 20 -8.56 24.13 10.79
N LEU A 21 -8.91 24.51 12.02
CA LEU A 21 -8.51 23.74 13.20
C LEU A 21 -9.03 22.31 13.09
N ASP A 22 -8.23 21.36 13.57
CA ASP A 22 -8.62 19.96 13.62
C ASP A 22 -9.90 19.81 14.44
N ARG A 23 -10.75 18.88 14.00
CA ARG A 23 -12.03 18.60 14.64
C ARG A 23 -11.90 17.35 15.48
N GLU A 24 -12.44 17.41 16.68
CA GLU A 24 -12.63 16.23 17.49
C GLU A 24 -13.81 15.42 16.94
N ILE A 25 -13.57 14.14 16.69
CA ILE A 25 -14.61 13.18 16.32
C ILE A 25 -14.74 12.11 17.42
N ARG A 26 -15.37 10.97 17.13
CA ARG A 26 -15.57 9.90 18.13
C ARG A 26 -14.23 9.51 18.77
N PHE A 27 -14.28 9.20 20.07
CA PHE A 27 -13.14 8.74 20.87
C PHE A 27 -12.00 9.78 21.02
N ASN A 28 -12.35 11.07 21.01
CA ASN A 28 -11.42 12.19 21.18
C ASN A 28 -10.29 12.26 20.13
N LEU A 29 -10.50 11.62 18.97
CA LEU A 29 -9.54 11.66 17.88
C LEU A 29 -9.64 13.01 17.17
N LEU A 30 -8.52 13.74 17.10
CA LEU A 30 -8.41 14.97 16.33
C LEU A 30 -8.10 14.64 14.87
N VAL A 31 -8.94 15.14 13.98
CA VAL A 31 -8.86 14.87 12.54
C VAL A 31 -8.77 16.16 11.73
N PRO A 32 -8.08 16.15 10.58
CA PRO A 32 -8.00 17.31 9.71
C PRO A 32 -9.38 17.77 9.23
N CYS A 33 -9.53 19.09 9.12
CA CYS A 33 -10.73 19.74 8.61
C CYS A 33 -10.36 20.86 7.63
N TYR A 34 -11.08 20.92 6.51
CA TYR A 34 -10.90 21.93 5.48
C TYR A 34 -12.24 22.52 5.04
N GLU A 35 -12.19 23.70 4.46
CA GLU A 35 -13.33 24.40 3.87
C GLU A 35 -13.10 24.59 2.36
N VAL A 36 -14.09 24.18 1.57
CA VAL A 36 -14.14 24.37 0.11
C VAL A 36 -15.46 25.06 -0.23
N ASN A 37 -15.38 26.30 -0.72
CA ASN A 37 -16.53 27.14 -1.05
C ASN A 37 -17.63 27.15 0.05
N GLY A 38 -17.23 27.35 1.31
CA GLY A 38 -18.13 27.38 2.47
C GLY A 38 -18.67 26.02 2.92
N VAL A 39 -18.26 24.92 2.29
CA VAL A 39 -18.59 23.55 2.72
C VAL A 39 -17.43 22.97 3.51
N LEU A 40 -17.73 22.47 4.71
CA LEU A 40 -16.76 21.81 5.57
C LEU A 40 -16.57 20.35 5.14
N LEU A 41 -15.32 19.95 4.99
CA LEU A 41 -14.86 18.59 4.75
C LEU A 41 -14.07 18.13 5.98
N ILE A 42 -14.45 16.99 6.55
CA ILE A 42 -13.90 16.46 7.81
C ILE A 42 -13.52 15.00 7.57
N HIS A 43 -12.29 14.63 7.89
CA HIS A 43 -11.89 13.23 7.81
C HIS A 43 -12.57 12.41 8.92
N SER A 44 -12.99 11.18 8.63
CA SER A 44 -13.69 10.29 9.59
C SER A 44 -12.79 9.67 10.66
N GLY A 45 -11.48 9.84 10.53
CA GLY A 45 -10.47 9.18 11.36
C GLY A 45 -10.17 7.73 10.95
N THR A 46 -10.98 7.15 10.06
CA THR A 46 -10.74 5.85 9.45
C THR A 46 -10.30 6.04 8.00
N ASP A 47 -11.25 6.08 7.08
CA ASP A 47 -11.03 5.77 5.67
C ASP A 47 -12.00 6.51 4.73
N PHE A 48 -12.67 7.56 5.22
CA PHE A 48 -13.58 8.39 4.42
C PHE A 48 -13.62 9.84 4.89
N VAL A 49 -14.17 10.71 4.05
CA VAL A 49 -14.40 12.14 4.35
C VAL A 49 -15.90 12.38 4.45
N ILE A 50 -16.32 13.08 5.49
CA ILE A 50 -17.69 13.56 5.67
C ILE A 50 -17.74 15.03 5.27
N HIS A 51 -18.80 15.45 4.59
CA HIS A 51 -19.09 16.87 4.45
C HIS A 51 -20.28 17.31 5.30
N LYS A 52 -20.29 18.57 5.73
CA LYS A 52 -21.47 19.13 6.39
C LYS A 52 -22.59 19.34 5.38
N CYS A 53 -23.74 18.68 5.59
CA CYS A 53 -24.88 18.75 4.67
C CYS A 53 -25.57 20.12 4.72
N THR A 54 -25.41 20.88 3.66
CA THR A 54 -26.23 22.05 3.30
C THR A 54 -27.04 21.76 2.03
N PRO A 55 -28.18 22.43 1.78
CA PRO A 55 -28.94 22.25 0.54
C PRO A 55 -28.09 22.42 -0.73
N PHE A 56 -27.11 23.32 -0.70
CA PHE A 56 -26.14 23.49 -1.79
C PHE A 56 -25.23 22.27 -1.96
N SER A 57 -24.52 21.87 -0.88
CA SER A 57 -23.60 20.71 -0.94
C SER A 57 -24.31 19.41 -1.35
N MET A 58 -25.55 19.21 -0.92
CA MET A 58 -26.35 18.03 -1.28
C MET A 58 -26.71 18.00 -2.77
N LYS A 59 -26.97 19.17 -3.39
CA LYS A 59 -27.18 19.27 -4.85
C LYS A 59 -25.90 18.94 -5.60
N VAL A 60 -24.77 19.49 -5.15
CA VAL A 60 -23.45 19.21 -5.74
C VAL A 60 -23.08 17.74 -5.59
N MET A 61 -23.41 17.12 -4.45
CA MET A 61 -23.15 15.71 -4.19
C MET A 61 -23.92 14.79 -5.15
N LYS A 62 -25.20 15.09 -5.40
CA LYS A 62 -25.99 14.36 -6.42
C LYS A 62 -25.39 14.50 -7.81
N LEU A 63 -24.90 15.69 -8.18
CA LEU A 63 -24.21 15.91 -9.45
C LEU A 63 -22.90 15.13 -9.53
N ALA A 64 -22.11 15.09 -8.44
CA ALA A 64 -20.88 14.31 -8.35
C ALA A 64 -21.18 12.81 -8.55
N LYS A 65 -22.16 12.26 -7.82
CA LYS A 65 -22.64 10.88 -8.00
C LYS A 65 -23.04 10.57 -9.43
N PHE A 66 -23.80 11.47 -10.07
CA PHE A 66 -24.18 11.31 -11.47
C PHE A 66 -22.95 11.25 -12.38
N LYS A 67 -21.98 12.16 -12.19
CA LYS A 67 -20.74 12.21 -12.99
C LYS A 67 -19.84 10.99 -12.78
N LEU A 68 -19.85 10.38 -11.60
CA LEU A 68 -19.07 9.17 -11.31
C LEU A 68 -19.52 7.94 -12.12
N GLY A 69 -20.77 7.90 -12.58
CA GLY A 69 -21.26 6.80 -13.43
C GLY A 69 -21.08 5.43 -12.77
N LYS A 70 -20.18 4.58 -13.27
CA LYS A 70 -19.91 3.26 -12.67
C LYS A 70 -19.19 3.34 -11.30
N ARG A 71 -18.57 4.48 -10.99
CA ARG A 71 -17.86 4.74 -9.72
C ARG A 71 -18.75 5.42 -8.67
N GLN A 72 -20.07 5.30 -8.76
CA GLN A 72 -21.00 5.95 -7.82
C GLN A 72 -20.72 5.63 -6.34
N ASN A 73 -20.16 4.45 -6.06
CA ASN A 73 -19.80 3.99 -4.72
C ASN A 73 -18.58 4.71 -4.13
N ASP A 74 -17.87 5.54 -4.91
CA ASP A 74 -16.86 6.47 -4.40
C ASP A 74 -17.48 7.51 -3.45
N ILE A 75 -18.80 7.66 -3.50
CA ILE A 75 -19.60 8.45 -2.57
C ILE A 75 -20.68 7.54 -2.00
N ILE A 76 -20.54 7.18 -0.72
CA ILE A 76 -21.52 6.38 0.00
C ILE A 76 -22.42 7.32 0.77
N ASN A 77 -23.72 7.01 0.86
CA ASN A 77 -24.69 7.94 1.46
C ASN A 77 -24.66 9.31 0.75
N LEU A 78 -25.31 10.35 1.30
CA LEU A 78 -25.30 11.69 0.68
C LEU A 78 -24.26 12.62 1.33
N ASP A 79 -23.40 12.08 2.19
CA ASP A 79 -22.46 12.81 3.02
C ASP A 79 -21.08 12.14 3.17
N GLU A 80 -20.91 10.87 2.82
CA GLU A 80 -19.63 10.15 2.91
C GLU A 80 -18.94 10.02 1.54
N ILE A 81 -17.69 10.44 1.47
CA ILE A 81 -16.82 10.32 0.30
C ILE A 81 -15.72 9.32 0.63
N ARG A 82 -15.63 8.24 -0.13
CA ARG A 82 -14.74 7.10 0.14
C ARG A 82 -13.59 6.94 -0.85
N SER A 83 -13.51 7.78 -1.87
CA SER A 83 -12.36 7.79 -2.76
C SER A 83 -11.79 9.18 -2.95
N LEU A 84 -10.48 9.25 -3.14
CA LEU A 84 -9.80 10.50 -3.47
C LEU A 84 -10.32 11.08 -4.81
N TYR A 85 -10.70 10.22 -5.76
CA TYR A 85 -11.34 10.65 -7.01
C TYR A 85 -12.67 11.37 -6.72
N GLY A 86 -13.54 10.76 -5.94
CA GLY A 86 -14.83 11.34 -5.53
C GLY A 86 -14.66 12.65 -4.76
N LEU A 87 -13.65 12.72 -3.89
CA LEU A 87 -13.32 13.91 -3.10
C LEU A 87 -12.88 15.08 -3.99
N LEU A 88 -11.95 14.83 -4.92
CA LEU A 88 -11.46 15.87 -5.83
C LEU A 88 -12.56 16.32 -6.81
N LEU A 89 -13.34 15.38 -7.35
CA LEU A 89 -14.49 15.68 -8.19
C LEU A 89 -15.51 16.56 -7.45
N PHE A 90 -15.91 16.15 -6.25
CA PHE A 90 -16.86 16.89 -5.42
C PHE A 90 -16.34 18.30 -5.11
N SER A 91 -15.08 18.42 -4.70
CA SER A 91 -14.46 19.71 -4.36
C SER A 91 -14.39 20.66 -5.56
N LEU A 92 -14.01 20.16 -6.74
CA LEU A 92 -13.98 20.95 -7.97
C LEU A 92 -15.37 21.40 -8.41
N LEU A 93 -16.40 20.56 -8.18
CA LEU A 93 -17.79 20.94 -8.46
C LEU A 93 -18.30 21.99 -7.48
N LEU A 94 -17.92 21.92 -6.20
CA LEU A 94 -18.26 22.94 -5.20
C LEU A 94 -17.75 24.31 -5.63
N GLU A 95 -16.55 24.40 -6.18
CA GLU A 95 -15.97 25.66 -6.67
C GLU A 95 -16.40 26.05 -8.09
N ASN A 96 -17.23 25.24 -8.76
CA ASN A 96 -17.57 25.40 -10.18
C ASN A 96 -16.32 25.46 -11.11
N LYS A 97 -15.28 24.69 -10.76
CA LYS A 97 -14.00 24.58 -11.50
C LYS A 97 -13.80 23.21 -12.15
N PHE A 98 -14.82 22.36 -12.13
CA PHE A 98 -14.72 21.01 -12.67
C PHE A 98 -14.46 21.02 -14.18
N ASN A 99 -13.33 20.43 -14.56
CA ASN A 99 -12.99 20.01 -15.90
C ASN A 99 -12.16 18.73 -15.78
N GLU A 100 -12.31 17.81 -16.72
CA GLU A 100 -11.67 16.47 -16.67
C GLU A 100 -10.15 16.58 -16.61
N ASN A 101 -9.55 17.50 -17.39
CA ASN A 101 -8.10 17.73 -17.39
C ASN A 101 -7.61 18.28 -16.04
N THR A 102 -8.40 19.15 -15.40
CA THR A 102 -8.08 19.70 -14.08
C THR A 102 -8.13 18.62 -13.01
N LEU A 103 -9.18 17.80 -13.02
CA LEU A 103 -9.30 16.66 -12.11
C LEU A 103 -8.10 15.71 -12.30
N ARG A 104 -7.81 15.30 -13.54
CA ARG A 104 -6.67 14.43 -13.86
C ARG A 104 -5.34 15.00 -13.36
N LYS A 105 -5.11 16.29 -13.56
CA LYS A 105 -3.88 16.96 -13.10
C LYS A 105 -3.75 16.92 -11.58
N ILE A 106 -4.75 17.42 -10.86
CA ILE A 106 -4.73 17.49 -9.38
C ILE A 106 -4.66 16.10 -8.77
N PHE A 107 -5.35 15.14 -9.36
CA PHE A 107 -5.32 13.74 -8.97
C PHE A 107 -3.89 13.17 -9.06
N ASN A 108 -3.24 13.30 -10.22
CA ASN A 108 -1.88 12.83 -10.41
C ASN A 108 -0.88 13.54 -9.50
N GLU A 109 -1.01 14.86 -9.31
CA GLU A 109 -0.17 15.64 -8.40
C GLU A 109 -0.34 15.20 -6.94
N THR A 110 -1.56 14.86 -6.54
CA THR A 110 -1.87 14.36 -5.19
C THR A 110 -1.18 13.03 -4.95
N TYR A 111 -1.40 12.02 -5.80
CA TYR A 111 -0.75 10.72 -5.63
C TYR A 111 0.77 10.81 -5.71
N LYS A 112 1.32 11.58 -6.67
CA LYS A 112 2.78 11.78 -6.74
C LYS A 112 3.35 12.42 -5.48
N LYS A 113 2.63 13.36 -4.85
CA LYS A 113 3.02 13.94 -3.55
C LYS A 113 2.90 12.93 -2.42
N VAL A 114 1.82 12.14 -2.35
CA VAL A 114 1.66 11.09 -1.33
C VAL A 114 2.82 10.09 -1.42
N LEU A 115 3.12 9.60 -2.62
CA LEU A 115 4.20 8.63 -2.87
C LEU A 115 5.61 9.22 -2.66
N LYS A 116 5.81 10.52 -2.83
CA LYS A 116 7.10 11.18 -2.51
C LYS A 116 7.28 11.49 -1.02
N ASN A 117 6.18 11.69 -0.29
CA ASN A 117 6.18 12.09 1.11
C ASN A 117 6.23 10.89 2.08
N SER A 118 5.96 9.69 1.58
CA SER A 118 6.25 8.48 2.32
C SER A 118 7.75 8.38 2.59
N ALA A 119 8.13 7.98 3.81
CA ALA A 119 9.52 7.80 4.30
C ALA A 119 10.37 6.76 3.53
N HIS A 120 9.97 6.42 2.30
CA HIS A 120 10.53 5.40 1.42
C HIS A 120 11.88 5.78 0.79
N SER A 121 12.26 7.07 0.77
CA SER A 121 13.50 7.52 0.10
C SER A 121 14.78 7.33 0.91
N ASP A 122 14.67 7.26 2.25
CA ASP A 122 15.83 7.33 3.16
C ASP A 122 16.23 5.96 3.72
N LEU A 123 15.64 4.89 3.20
CA LEU A 123 15.96 3.52 3.58
C LEU A 123 17.33 3.12 3.03
N LYS A 124 18.36 3.34 3.85
CA LYS A 124 19.64 2.65 3.69
C LYS A 124 19.40 1.18 4.04
N LEU A 125 19.31 0.34 3.01
CA LEU A 125 19.39 -1.11 3.18
C LEU A 125 20.61 -1.43 4.06
N PRO A 126 20.47 -2.30 5.08
CA PRO A 126 21.61 -2.76 5.86
C PRO A 126 22.72 -3.26 4.92
N GLN A 127 23.98 -2.91 5.20
CA GLN A 127 25.09 -3.52 4.49
C GLN A 127 25.20 -4.98 4.93
N TYR A 128 24.86 -5.90 4.01
CA TYR A 128 24.84 -7.33 4.28
C TYR A 128 26.24 -7.89 4.56
N MET A 129 26.30 -8.86 5.49
CA MET A 129 27.47 -9.69 5.72
C MET A 129 27.65 -10.63 4.52
N HIS A 130 28.79 -10.52 3.82
CA HIS A 130 29.13 -11.42 2.72
C HIS A 130 29.17 -12.88 3.19
N SER A 131 28.37 -13.75 2.56
CA SER A 131 28.59 -15.20 2.61
C SER A 131 29.47 -15.61 1.44
N SER A 132 30.33 -16.62 1.61
CA SER A 132 31.22 -17.12 0.55
C SER A 132 30.55 -18.08 -0.44
N ILE A 133 29.20 -18.11 -0.50
CA ILE A 133 28.43 -19.13 -1.21
C ILE A 133 27.66 -18.47 -2.38
N GLN A 134 27.95 -18.88 -3.61
CA GLN A 134 27.33 -18.33 -4.83
C GLN A 134 25.79 -18.41 -4.83
N ARG A 135 25.20 -19.47 -4.26
CA ARG A 135 23.73 -19.61 -4.15
C ARG A 135 23.12 -18.56 -3.23
N ALA A 136 23.80 -18.20 -2.15
CA ALA A 136 23.34 -17.14 -1.28
C ALA A 136 23.38 -15.80 -2.04
N ASP A 137 24.42 -15.49 -2.82
CA ASP A 137 24.45 -14.27 -3.64
C ASP A 137 23.27 -14.18 -4.63
N MET A 138 22.90 -15.30 -5.24
CA MET A 138 21.71 -15.38 -6.10
C MET A 138 20.42 -15.06 -5.34
N LEU A 139 20.24 -15.65 -4.15
CA LEU A 139 19.10 -15.36 -3.28
C LEU A 139 19.05 -13.87 -2.92
N HIS A 140 20.17 -13.27 -2.52
CA HIS A 140 20.24 -11.84 -2.18
C HIS A 140 19.86 -10.94 -3.35
N ASN A 141 20.36 -11.23 -4.56
CA ASN A 141 20.00 -10.45 -5.74
C ASN A 141 18.51 -10.57 -6.08
N LEU A 142 17.91 -11.76 -5.88
CA LEU A 142 16.48 -11.94 -6.07
C LEU A 142 15.65 -11.20 -5.02
N ILE A 143 16.09 -11.16 -3.75
CA ILE A 143 15.42 -10.42 -2.69
C ILE A 143 15.36 -8.92 -3.02
N LYS A 144 16.48 -8.33 -3.47
CA LYS A 144 16.49 -6.93 -3.94
C LYS A 144 15.52 -6.70 -5.10
N ASN A 145 15.50 -7.61 -6.08
CA ASN A 145 14.58 -7.54 -7.20
C ASN A 145 13.11 -7.67 -6.78
N PHE A 146 12.83 -8.44 -5.73
CA PHE A 146 11.52 -8.60 -5.13
C PHE A 146 11.07 -7.33 -4.41
N ASP A 147 11.92 -6.76 -3.56
CA ASP A 147 11.65 -5.50 -2.86
C ASP A 147 11.34 -4.38 -3.85
N ASN A 148 12.11 -4.28 -4.93
CA ASN A 148 11.90 -3.31 -6.02
C ASN A 148 10.61 -3.58 -6.81
N ALA A 149 10.15 -4.83 -6.92
CA ALA A 149 8.89 -5.15 -7.58
C ALA A 149 7.67 -4.74 -6.74
N ILE A 150 7.78 -4.82 -5.40
CA ILE A 150 6.74 -4.46 -4.44
C ILE A 150 6.65 -2.95 -4.24
N ASN A 151 7.79 -2.29 -4.02
CA ASN A 151 7.85 -0.86 -3.84
C ASN A 151 8.59 -0.22 -5.02
N PRO A 152 7.94 -0.07 -6.18
CA PRO A 152 8.60 0.50 -7.35
C PRO A 152 8.91 1.99 -7.23
N PHE A 153 8.47 2.63 -6.15
CA PHE A 153 8.63 4.06 -5.90
C PHE A 153 9.99 4.41 -5.29
N THR A 154 10.81 3.42 -4.92
CA THR A 154 12.12 3.63 -4.28
C THR A 154 13.20 4.11 -5.26
N GLU A 155 13.14 3.72 -6.53
CA GLU A 155 14.28 3.92 -7.45
C GLU A 155 14.09 5.07 -8.45
N ASP A 156 12.90 5.25 -9.03
CA ASP A 156 12.68 6.29 -10.06
C ASP A 156 11.20 6.64 -10.28
N PHE A 157 10.76 7.76 -9.68
CA PHE A 157 9.40 8.26 -9.84
C PHE A 157 9.04 8.66 -11.29
N SER A 158 10.03 8.86 -12.17
CA SER A 158 9.77 9.23 -13.56
C SER A 158 9.23 8.07 -14.40
N LYS A 159 9.46 6.83 -13.97
CA LYS A 159 8.98 5.62 -14.65
C LYS A 159 7.53 5.27 -14.32
N ILE A 160 6.92 5.96 -13.36
CA ILE A 160 5.53 5.72 -12.94
C ILE A 160 4.57 6.30 -13.97
N LYS A 161 3.67 5.46 -14.48
CA LYS A 161 2.53 5.86 -15.30
C LYS A 161 1.64 6.82 -14.51
N ASP A 162 0.95 7.73 -15.20
CA ASP A 162 0.01 8.62 -14.52
C ASP A 162 -1.02 7.82 -13.69
N PRO A 163 -1.12 8.04 -12.36
CA PRO A 163 -2.04 7.31 -11.49
C PRO A 163 -3.48 7.26 -12.01
N TYR A 164 -3.93 8.37 -12.61
CA TYR A 164 -5.24 8.46 -13.25
C TYR A 164 -5.52 7.37 -14.29
N CYS A 165 -4.48 6.90 -15.02
CA CYS A 165 -4.62 5.88 -16.05
C CYS A 165 -4.61 4.45 -15.51
N CYS A 166 -3.88 4.16 -14.43
CA CYS A 166 -3.71 2.79 -13.93
C CYS A 166 -4.74 2.39 -12.87
N LEU A 167 -5.41 3.36 -12.23
CA LEU A 167 -6.39 3.12 -11.17
C LEU A 167 -7.66 2.36 -11.56
N ASN A 168 -7.90 2.14 -12.85
CA ASN A 168 -8.96 1.23 -13.28
C ASN A 168 -8.56 -0.24 -13.10
N ASP A 169 -7.26 -0.53 -13.15
CA ASP A 169 -6.71 -1.88 -13.13
C ASP A 169 -6.17 -2.26 -11.74
N VAL A 170 -5.76 -1.27 -10.94
CA VAL A 170 -5.18 -1.48 -9.60
C VAL A 170 -5.74 -0.49 -8.58
N SER A 171 -5.97 -0.95 -7.36
CA SER A 171 -6.28 -0.11 -6.20
C SER A 171 -5.02 0.25 -5.43
N PHE A 172 -4.99 1.47 -4.89
CA PHE A 172 -3.96 1.95 -3.98
C PHE A 172 -4.55 2.15 -2.59
N GLU A 173 -3.83 1.71 -1.56
CA GLU A 173 -4.19 1.92 -0.17
C GLU A 173 -3.00 2.50 0.57
N PHE A 174 -3.23 3.56 1.34
CA PHE A 174 -2.22 4.19 2.19
C PHE A 174 -2.63 4.00 3.64
N ILE A 175 -1.72 3.44 4.43
CA ILE A 175 -1.92 3.23 5.86
C ILE A 175 -1.05 4.24 6.59
N SER A 176 -1.65 5.04 7.46
CA SER A 176 -0.91 5.89 8.39
C SER A 176 -1.57 5.72 9.75
N ASN A 177 -0.91 5.02 10.67
CA ASN A 177 -1.43 4.80 12.00
C ASN A 177 -0.73 5.74 12.98
N SER A 178 -1.44 6.75 13.47
CA SER A 178 -0.97 7.67 14.51
C SER A 178 -1.14 7.12 15.94
N ASN A 179 -1.83 5.99 16.11
CA ASN A 179 -2.37 5.54 17.40
C ASN A 179 -1.54 4.45 18.09
N THR A 180 -0.36 4.09 17.56
CA THR A 180 0.57 3.14 18.16
C THR A 180 1.84 3.85 18.64
N TYR A 181 2.43 3.39 19.76
CA TYR A 181 3.66 3.93 20.37
C TYR A 181 4.93 3.88 19.48
N GLU A 182 4.81 3.40 18.23
CA GLU A 182 5.90 3.30 17.26
C GLU A 182 5.59 4.18 16.04
N LEU A 183 5.62 5.50 16.22
CA LEU A 183 5.46 6.43 15.11
C LEU A 183 6.81 6.75 14.45
N PRO A 184 6.86 6.88 13.10
CA PRO A 184 5.74 6.75 12.15
C PRO A 184 5.54 5.33 11.57
N ASN A 185 4.33 4.78 11.64
CA ASN A 185 3.91 3.58 10.89
C ASN A 185 3.23 4.00 9.57
N THR A 186 3.94 3.88 8.46
CA THR A 186 3.44 4.18 7.11
C THR A 186 3.39 2.92 6.28
N GLY A 187 2.26 2.64 5.67
CA GLY A 187 2.05 1.53 4.77
C GLY A 187 1.53 2.00 3.42
N PHE A 188 1.80 1.20 2.40
CA PHE A 188 1.32 1.38 1.06
C PHE A 188 1.05 0.03 0.44
N ALA A 189 -0.17 -0.17 -0.07
CA ALA A 189 -0.52 -1.38 -0.78
C ALA A 189 -1.05 -1.08 -2.18
N ILE A 190 -0.72 -1.96 -3.12
CA ILE A 190 -1.31 -2.01 -4.46
C ILE A 190 -1.95 -3.37 -4.63
N SER A 191 -3.19 -3.40 -5.09
CA SER A 191 -3.90 -4.66 -5.30
C SER A 191 -4.76 -4.64 -6.54
N ASN A 192 -5.05 -5.83 -7.06
CA ASN A 192 -6.09 -6.07 -8.03
C ASN A 192 -6.73 -7.44 -7.75
N SER A 193 -7.47 -7.99 -8.71
CA SER A 193 -8.12 -9.30 -8.54
C SER A 193 -7.16 -10.50 -8.51
N GLU A 194 -5.91 -10.33 -8.93
CA GLU A 194 -4.93 -11.42 -9.12
C GLU A 194 -3.82 -11.41 -8.06
N ALA A 195 -3.43 -10.21 -7.61
CA ALA A 195 -2.31 -10.03 -6.70
C ALA A 195 -2.47 -8.80 -5.81
N THR A 196 -1.78 -8.83 -4.67
CA THR A 196 -1.60 -7.71 -3.75
C THR A 196 -0.14 -7.58 -3.38
N THR A 197 0.37 -6.36 -3.37
CA THR A 197 1.68 -6.01 -2.81
C THR A 197 1.48 -5.02 -1.68
N GLU A 198 2.20 -5.17 -0.59
CA GLU A 198 2.17 -4.24 0.53
C GLU A 198 3.60 -3.93 0.97
N PHE A 199 3.81 -2.66 1.26
CA PHE A 199 5.04 -2.13 1.82
C PHE A 199 4.68 -1.44 3.14
N ILE A 200 5.30 -1.84 4.26
CA ILE A 200 5.11 -1.19 5.56
C ILE A 200 6.46 -0.76 6.10
N PHE A 201 6.55 0.49 6.53
CA PHE A 201 7.69 1.07 7.21
C PHE A 201 7.29 1.62 8.57
N SER A 202 8.12 1.33 9.55
CA SER A 202 8.04 1.82 10.93
C SER A 202 9.46 2.08 11.45
N PRO A 203 9.65 2.85 12.54
CA PRO A 203 10.97 3.02 13.15
C PRO A 203 11.66 1.70 13.49
N ASN A 204 10.87 0.68 13.84
CA ASN A 204 11.36 -0.58 14.37
C ASN A 204 11.24 -1.74 13.37
N SER A 205 10.65 -1.53 12.20
CA SER A 205 10.46 -2.60 11.22
C SER A 205 10.18 -2.13 9.81
N LEU A 206 10.59 -2.95 8.85
CA LEU A 206 10.36 -2.77 7.42
C LEU A 206 9.81 -4.07 6.83
N LEU A 207 8.78 -3.98 6.02
CA LEU A 207 8.06 -5.10 5.44
C LEU A 207 7.85 -4.89 3.94
N TYR A 208 8.25 -5.87 3.15
CA TYR A 208 7.81 -6.06 1.77
C TYR A 208 6.99 -7.34 1.71
N TYR A 209 5.73 -7.24 1.29
CA TYR A 209 4.79 -8.33 1.18
C TYR A 209 4.23 -8.42 -0.22
N ALA A 210 4.07 -9.64 -0.70
CA ALA A 210 3.28 -9.91 -1.88
C ALA A 210 2.46 -11.18 -1.71
N GLU A 211 1.27 -11.17 -2.30
CA GLU A 211 0.36 -12.30 -2.38
C GLU A 211 -0.21 -12.38 -3.78
N TYR A 212 -0.34 -13.60 -4.31
CA TYR A 212 -0.99 -13.85 -5.60
C TYR A 212 -1.71 -15.19 -5.59
N LEU A 213 -2.75 -15.29 -6.41
CA LEU A 213 -3.51 -16.53 -6.57
C LEU A 213 -2.68 -17.60 -7.29
N ASN A 214 -2.73 -18.84 -6.80
CA ASN A 214 -1.95 -19.95 -7.38
C ASN A 214 -2.46 -20.38 -8.76
N ASP A 215 -3.76 -20.19 -9.03
CA ASP A 215 -4.41 -20.54 -10.29
C ASP A 215 -5.34 -19.40 -10.74
N GLU A 216 -4.91 -18.64 -11.76
CA GLU A 216 -5.66 -17.54 -12.38
C GLU A 216 -6.80 -18.03 -13.30
N SER A 217 -6.87 -19.34 -13.60
CA SER A 217 -7.73 -19.88 -14.68
C SER A 217 -9.13 -20.32 -14.24
N LYS A 218 -9.41 -20.36 -12.93
CA LYS A 218 -10.68 -20.87 -12.38
C LYS A 218 -11.50 -19.76 -11.73
N SER A 219 -12.83 -19.88 -11.85
CA SER A 219 -13.79 -19.01 -11.15
C SER A 219 -13.76 -19.18 -9.62
N SER A 220 -13.21 -20.29 -9.13
CA SER A 220 -12.89 -20.52 -7.72
C SER A 220 -11.39 -20.77 -7.59
N TYR A 221 -10.71 -19.88 -6.89
CA TYR A 221 -9.28 -19.98 -6.61
C TYR A 221 -9.03 -21.14 -5.64
N THR A 222 -7.94 -21.88 -5.86
CA THR A 222 -7.62 -23.10 -5.08
C THR A 222 -6.62 -22.84 -3.95
N GLY A 223 -6.21 -21.59 -3.79
CA GLY A 223 -5.22 -21.16 -2.83
C GLY A 223 -4.44 -19.94 -3.30
N TYR A 224 -3.47 -19.52 -2.51
CA TYR A 224 -2.59 -18.37 -2.77
C TYR A 224 -1.16 -18.70 -2.37
N THR A 225 -0.22 -17.94 -2.90
CA THR A 225 1.16 -17.90 -2.41
C THR A 225 1.42 -16.50 -1.91
N SER A 226 1.99 -16.38 -0.71
CA SER A 226 2.51 -15.13 -0.20
C SER A 226 4.00 -15.22 0.09
N VAL A 227 4.69 -14.12 -0.16
CA VAL A 227 6.11 -13.94 0.09
C VAL A 227 6.27 -12.68 0.93
N ARG A 228 7.08 -12.79 1.97
CA ARG A 228 7.32 -11.72 2.94
C ARG A 228 8.81 -11.55 3.16
N HIS A 229 9.31 -10.34 2.93
CA HIS A 229 10.63 -9.93 3.35
C HIS A 229 10.50 -8.90 4.48
N TYR A 230 11.12 -9.18 5.63
CA TYR A 230 10.89 -8.44 6.85
C TYR A 230 12.19 -8.14 7.60
N TYR A 231 12.37 -6.89 8.00
CA TYR A 231 13.48 -6.45 8.85
C TYR A 231 12.94 -6.04 10.22
N THR A 232 13.60 -6.48 11.28
CA THR A 232 13.33 -6.09 12.67
C THR A 232 14.45 -5.22 13.21
N SER A 233 14.10 -4.14 13.89
CA SER A 233 14.97 -3.34 14.74
C SER A 233 14.45 -3.40 16.17
N TYR A 234 15.05 -4.26 16.99
CA TYR A 234 14.72 -4.35 18.41
C TYR A 234 15.40 -3.20 19.16
N SER A 235 14.59 -2.25 19.61
CA SER A 235 15.03 -1.08 20.39
C SER A 235 15.45 -1.38 21.83
N SER A 236 15.76 -2.62 22.23
CA SER A 236 16.35 -2.82 23.58
C SER A 236 17.15 -4.08 23.88
N LEU A 237 17.01 -5.23 23.21
CA LEU A 237 17.77 -6.43 23.62
C LEU A 237 18.12 -7.34 22.42
N ASN A 238 19.35 -7.19 21.92
CA ASN A 238 20.10 -8.12 21.06
C ASN A 238 19.47 -8.58 19.73
N GLY A 239 19.69 -7.80 18.67
CA GLY A 239 19.80 -8.28 17.28
C GLY A 239 18.88 -7.57 16.28
N LEU A 240 19.46 -7.03 15.20
CA LEU A 240 18.73 -6.80 13.94
C LEU A 240 18.55 -8.18 13.28
N ASP A 241 17.34 -8.54 12.87
CA ASP A 241 17.14 -9.73 12.04
C ASP A 241 16.40 -9.39 10.75
N GLU A 242 16.73 -10.13 9.71
CA GLU A 242 16.20 -10.03 8.35
C GLU A 242 15.66 -11.41 7.98
N ILE A 243 14.37 -11.47 7.69
CA ILE A 243 13.65 -12.73 7.51
C ILE A 243 12.94 -12.70 6.16
N ILE A 244 13.22 -13.70 5.34
CA ILE A 244 12.45 -14.00 4.14
C ILE A 244 11.54 -15.20 4.41
N SER A 245 10.27 -15.07 4.07
CA SER A 245 9.24 -16.07 4.31
C SER A 245 8.45 -16.34 3.05
N ILE A 246 8.13 -17.60 2.80
CA ILE A 246 7.21 -18.02 1.75
C ILE A 246 6.14 -18.88 2.39
N ASN A 247 4.90 -18.60 2.03
CA ASN A 247 3.74 -19.36 2.41
C ASN A 247 2.92 -19.74 1.18
N ILE A 248 2.71 -21.03 0.97
CA ILE A 248 1.88 -21.58 -0.10
C ILE A 248 0.68 -22.24 0.55
N CYS A 249 -0.46 -21.56 0.47
CA CYS A 249 -1.73 -22.07 0.93
C CYS A 249 -2.46 -22.76 -0.23
N ASN A 250 -2.83 -24.02 -0.04
CA ASN A 250 -3.74 -24.73 -0.92
C ASN A 250 -4.94 -25.22 -0.10
N PHE A 251 -6.14 -24.77 -0.45
CA PHE A 251 -7.34 -25.07 0.32
C PHE A 251 -7.68 -26.56 0.40
N ASN A 252 -7.14 -27.38 -0.51
CA ASN A 252 -7.39 -28.81 -0.54
C ASN A 252 -6.26 -29.65 0.09
N SER A 253 -5.03 -29.13 0.15
CA SER A 253 -3.85 -29.90 0.57
C SER A 253 -3.06 -29.30 1.73
N GLY A 254 -3.53 -28.18 2.27
CA GLY A 254 -2.96 -27.52 3.44
C GLY A 254 -1.93 -26.44 3.10
N GLU A 255 -1.21 -26.01 4.12
CA GLU A 255 -0.28 -24.88 4.07
C GLU A 255 1.17 -25.38 4.11
N LYS A 256 2.00 -24.87 3.21
CA LYS A 256 3.45 -25.08 3.23
C LYS A 256 4.14 -23.74 3.46
N SER A 257 4.93 -23.66 4.50
CA SER A 257 5.63 -22.44 4.88
C SER A 257 7.12 -22.69 5.08
N LEU A 258 7.96 -21.76 4.65
CA LEU A 258 9.39 -21.71 4.95
C LEU A 258 9.78 -20.28 5.32
N ASN A 259 10.43 -20.13 6.46
CA ASN A 259 11.03 -18.89 6.91
C ASN A 259 12.54 -19.11 7.01
N ILE A 260 13.33 -18.12 6.61
CA ILE A 260 14.79 -18.11 6.73
C ILE A 260 15.20 -16.78 7.35
N SER A 261 15.91 -16.83 8.48
CA SER A 261 16.66 -15.68 9.01
C SER A 261 17.98 -15.59 8.26
N LEU A 262 18.16 -14.50 7.51
CA LEU A 262 19.35 -14.23 6.72
C LEU A 262 20.53 -13.82 7.60
N ASN A 263 20.27 -13.30 8.80
CA ASN A 263 21.32 -12.97 9.76
C ASN A 263 21.86 -14.23 10.47
N SER A 264 20.98 -15.10 10.97
CA SER A 264 21.40 -16.28 11.75
C SER A 264 21.65 -17.54 10.90
N GLY A 265 21.18 -17.56 9.65
CA GLY A 265 21.24 -18.74 8.80
C GLY A 265 20.33 -19.88 9.27
N LEU A 266 19.29 -19.56 10.05
CA LEU A 266 18.33 -20.53 10.58
C LEU A 266 17.04 -20.53 9.76
N ALA A 267 16.45 -21.71 9.61
CA ALA A 267 15.21 -21.93 8.90
C ALA A 267 14.17 -22.67 9.76
N TRP A 268 12.90 -22.31 9.59
CA TRP A 268 11.77 -22.95 10.28
C TRP A 268 10.48 -22.86 9.47
N ALA A 269 9.52 -23.73 9.76
CA ALA A 269 8.16 -23.66 9.21
C ALA A 269 7.21 -23.00 10.21
N THR A 270 6.27 -22.18 9.73
CA THR A 270 5.25 -21.51 10.54
C THR A 270 4.36 -22.51 11.28
N SER A 271 4.03 -23.64 10.65
CA SER A 271 3.22 -24.71 11.25
C SER A 271 3.98 -25.61 12.24
N LYS A 272 5.31 -25.48 12.33
CA LYS A 272 6.19 -26.29 13.20
C LYS A 272 7.28 -25.41 13.82
N SER A 273 6.89 -24.31 14.46
CA SER A 273 7.78 -23.27 15.01
C SER A 273 8.83 -23.76 16.01
N TYR A 274 8.76 -25.02 16.46
CA TYR A 274 9.73 -25.62 17.38
C TYR A 274 10.93 -26.28 16.69
N ASP A 275 10.89 -26.52 15.37
CA ASP A 275 11.99 -27.14 14.62
C ASP A 275 12.83 -26.08 13.88
N ILE A 276 13.52 -25.23 14.64
CA ILE A 276 14.48 -24.27 14.10
C ILE A 276 15.80 -24.99 13.82
N ASN A 277 16.23 -25.00 12.56
CA ASN A 277 17.43 -25.73 12.12
C ASN A 277 18.31 -24.85 11.23
N PRO A 278 19.61 -25.15 11.09
CA PRO A 278 20.46 -24.52 10.08
C PRO A 278 19.84 -24.66 8.68
N VAL A 279 19.93 -23.58 7.89
CA VAL A 279 19.42 -23.56 6.52
C VAL A 279 20.16 -24.58 5.65
N THR A 280 19.41 -25.30 4.83
CA THR A 280 19.97 -26.26 3.87
C THR A 280 19.95 -25.70 2.46
N ASP A 281 20.86 -26.19 1.61
CA ASP A 281 20.90 -25.87 0.18
C ASP A 281 19.54 -26.07 -0.52
N THR A 282 18.83 -27.14 -0.20
CA THR A 282 17.49 -27.42 -0.77
C THR A 282 16.47 -26.37 -0.36
N GLN A 283 16.55 -25.82 0.86
CA GLN A 283 15.69 -24.73 1.30
C GLN A 283 16.04 -23.40 0.61
N ILE A 284 17.33 -23.15 0.36
CA ILE A 284 17.79 -21.98 -0.42
C ILE A 284 17.28 -22.08 -1.86
N ASP A 285 17.44 -23.23 -2.51
CA ASP A 285 16.98 -23.46 -3.89
C ASP A 285 15.45 -23.31 -3.98
N TYR A 286 14.72 -23.88 -3.02
CA TYR A 286 13.27 -23.70 -2.91
C TYR A 286 12.85 -22.23 -2.75
N MET A 287 13.57 -21.46 -1.94
CA MET A 287 13.32 -20.02 -1.75
C MET A 287 13.58 -19.25 -3.05
N ILE A 288 14.71 -19.52 -3.73
CA ILE A 288 15.08 -18.91 -5.01
C ILE A 288 13.99 -19.13 -6.06
N ASP A 289 13.54 -20.37 -6.24
CA ASP A 289 12.54 -20.72 -7.25
C ASP A 289 11.21 -20.00 -7.03
N ASN A 290 10.71 -20.03 -5.79
CA ASN A 290 9.42 -19.42 -5.47
C ASN A 290 9.50 -17.87 -5.48
N LEU A 291 10.63 -17.29 -5.08
CA LEU A 291 10.85 -15.85 -5.16
C LEU A 291 10.89 -15.37 -6.63
N ALA A 292 11.55 -16.12 -7.51
CA ALA A 292 11.56 -15.83 -8.95
C ALA A 292 10.15 -15.88 -9.56
N ILE A 293 9.34 -16.87 -9.19
CA ILE A 293 7.92 -16.96 -9.61
C ILE A 293 7.13 -15.75 -9.08
N SER A 294 7.30 -15.41 -7.81
CA SER A 294 6.62 -14.29 -7.16
C SER A 294 6.91 -12.97 -7.88
N ILE A 295 8.20 -12.68 -8.15
CA ILE A 295 8.61 -11.50 -8.92
C ILE A 295 7.93 -11.46 -10.29
N ALA A 296 7.91 -12.58 -11.02
CA ALA A 296 7.28 -12.63 -12.34
C ALA A 296 5.77 -12.37 -12.28
N ARG A 297 5.07 -12.94 -11.29
CA ARG A 297 3.63 -12.74 -11.07
C ARG A 297 3.31 -11.30 -10.69
N ILE A 298 4.01 -10.73 -9.71
CA ILE A 298 3.84 -9.35 -9.28
C ILE A 298 4.10 -8.39 -10.43
N LYS A 299 5.17 -8.62 -11.21
CA LYS A 299 5.47 -7.76 -12.35
C LYS A 299 4.35 -7.76 -13.38
N LYS A 300 3.83 -8.93 -13.72
CA LYS A 300 2.71 -9.09 -14.67
C LYS A 300 1.45 -8.42 -14.16
N ALA A 301 1.05 -8.68 -12.92
CA ALA A 301 -0.24 -8.25 -12.37
C ALA A 301 -0.25 -6.77 -11.94
N ILE A 302 0.83 -6.30 -11.31
CA ILE A 302 0.89 -5.01 -10.62
C ILE A 302 1.94 -4.08 -11.26
N THR A 303 3.22 -4.45 -11.24
CA THR A 303 4.32 -3.53 -11.57
C THR A 303 4.18 -2.96 -12.99
N ASN A 304 3.88 -3.81 -13.99
CA ASN A 304 3.73 -3.39 -15.38
C ASN A 304 2.47 -2.55 -15.62
N LYS A 305 1.49 -2.54 -14.70
CA LYS A 305 0.32 -1.66 -14.77
C LYS A 305 0.64 -0.25 -14.28
N VAL A 306 1.62 -0.11 -13.40
CA VAL A 306 1.96 1.15 -12.72
C VAL A 306 3.25 1.78 -13.25
N ILE A 307 4.15 1.02 -13.85
CA ILE A 307 5.43 1.48 -14.42
C ILE A 307 5.42 1.32 -15.96
N PHE A 308 6.14 2.21 -16.66
CA PHE A 308 6.47 2.10 -18.09
C PHE A 308 7.45 0.98 -18.42
#